data_AF-A0A7W0PMB4-F1
#
_entry.id   AF-A0A7W0PMB4-F1
#
_cell.length_a   1.000
_cell.length_b   1.000
_cell.length_c   1.000
_cell.angle_alpha   90.00
_cell.angle_beta   90.00
_cell.angle_gamma   90.00
#
_symmetry.space_group_name_H-M   'P 1'
#
loop_
_entity.id
_entity.type
_entity.pdbx_description
1 polymer ?
#
loop_
_entity_poly.entity_id
_entity_poly.type
_entity_poly.pdbx_seq_one_letter_code
_entity_poly.pdbx_strand_id
1 'polypeptide(L)'
;DRGAFDACVAQVLVPRLHAGQGVVWDTLRVHTSDDAQRLIEARGCPLLWRPPSSPDVTPIEQAFSTLTTALGRTGARTREALDDTITAGLATITAADTPGWFAHGGYPIPAQLRGEPL
;
A
#
# COMPACT_ATOMS: atom_id res chain seq x y z
N ASP A 1 10.06 -13.28 5.12
CA ASP A 1 9.40 -14.17 6.11
C ASP A 1 8.60 -13.31 7.10
N ARG A 2 8.00 -13.91 8.14
CA ARG A 2 7.19 -13.18 9.14
C ARG A 2 8.00 -12.14 9.91
N GLY A 3 9.23 -12.44 10.32
CA GLY A 3 10.06 -11.50 11.07
C GLY A 3 10.41 -10.25 10.26
N ALA A 4 10.77 -10.42 8.99
CA ALA A 4 11.02 -9.28 8.10
C ALA A 4 9.75 -8.43 7.87
N PHE A 5 8.58 -9.06 7.79
CA PHE A 5 7.31 -8.37 7.65
C PHE A 5 6.97 -7.54 8.90
N ASP A 6 7.07 -8.14 10.09
CA ASP A 6 6.79 -7.46 11.35
C ASP A 6 7.75 -6.27 11.56
N ALA A 7 9.03 -6.43 11.22
CA ALA A 7 9.99 -5.34 11.24
C ALA A 7 9.61 -4.22 10.26
N CYS A 8 9.16 -4.55 9.05
CA CYS A 8 8.67 -3.57 8.09
C CYS A 8 7.45 -2.81 8.63
N VAL A 9 6.48 -3.51 9.22
CA VAL A 9 5.30 -2.87 9.81
C VAL A 9 5.71 -1.94 10.95
N ALA A 10 6.51 -2.41 11.90
CA ALA A 10 6.90 -1.64 13.07
C ALA A 10 7.78 -0.43 12.72
N GLN A 11 8.72 -0.58 11.78
CA GLN A 11 9.76 0.42 11.51
C GLN A 11 9.43 1.34 10.32
N VAL A 12 8.62 0.87 9.37
CA VAL A 12 8.32 1.61 8.14
C VAL A 12 6.87 2.09 8.13
N LEU A 13 5.90 1.18 8.32
CA LEU A 13 4.50 1.54 8.17
C LEU A 13 3.97 2.34 9.37
N VAL A 14 4.07 1.79 10.58
CA VAL A 14 3.50 2.36 11.82
C VAL A 14 3.93 3.81 12.07
N PRO A 15 5.19 4.24 11.84
CA PRO A 15 5.59 5.63 12.02
C PRO A 15 4.86 6.62 11.10
N ARG A 16 4.34 6.17 9.95
CA ARG A 16 3.68 7.00 8.93
C ARG A 16 2.15 7.05 9.08
N LEU A 17 1.60 6.29 10.03
CA LEU A 17 0.16 6.23 10.26
C LEU A 17 -0.33 7.34 11.21
N HIS A 18 -1.51 7.86 10.89
CA HIS A 18 -2.27 8.83 11.68
C HIS A 18 -3.64 8.24 12.05
N ALA A 19 -4.07 8.51 13.28
CA ALA A 19 -5.37 8.06 13.77
C ALA A 19 -6.51 8.48 12.81
N GLY A 20 -7.46 7.58 12.58
CA GLY A 20 -8.56 7.76 11.63
C GLY A 20 -8.27 7.31 10.19
N GLN A 21 -7.01 7.00 9.84
CA GLN A 21 -6.68 6.36 8.56
C GLN A 21 -7.01 4.86 8.60
N GLY A 22 -7.63 4.33 7.54
CA GLY A 22 -7.79 2.89 7.35
C GLY A 22 -6.60 2.28 6.63
N VAL A 23 -6.22 1.05 6.99
CA VAL A 23 -5.16 0.29 6.30
C VAL A 23 -5.78 -0.91 5.60
N VAL A 24 -5.73 -0.94 4.27
CA VAL A 24 -6.14 -2.11 3.50
C VAL A 24 -5.15 -3.24 3.74
N TRP A 25 -5.65 -4.38 4.19
CA TRP A 25 -4.83 -5.49 4.67
C TRP A 25 -5.07 -6.76 3.85
N ASP A 26 -3.98 -7.36 3.40
CA ASP A 26 -3.97 -8.55 2.57
C ASP A 26 -3.96 -9.84 3.44
N THR A 27 -4.48 -10.95 2.88
CA THR A 27 -4.70 -12.21 3.60
C THR A 27 -3.57 -13.24 3.41
N LEU A 28 -2.45 -12.89 2.79
CA LEU A 28 -1.28 -13.75 2.68
C LEU A 28 -0.85 -14.22 4.08
N ARG A 29 -0.46 -15.49 4.20
CA ARG A 29 -0.08 -16.11 5.48
C ARG A 29 0.97 -15.32 6.26
N VAL A 30 1.89 -14.62 5.59
CA VAL A 30 2.90 -13.79 6.27
C VAL A 30 2.30 -12.53 6.90
N HIS A 31 1.18 -12.01 6.35
CA HIS A 31 0.47 -10.83 6.82
C HIS A 31 -0.50 -11.11 7.99
N THR A 32 -0.76 -12.37 8.32
CA THR A 32 -1.62 -12.76 9.46
C THR A 32 -0.91 -12.63 10.81
N SER A 33 -0.05 -11.62 10.97
CA SER A 33 0.72 -11.40 12.20
C SER A 33 -0.11 -10.63 13.22
N ASP A 34 -0.38 -11.22 14.37
CA ASP A 34 -1.12 -10.54 15.44
C ASP A 34 -0.34 -9.35 16.01
N ASP A 35 1.00 -9.41 15.97
CA ASP A 35 1.86 -8.30 16.41
C ASP A 35 1.73 -7.10 15.46
N ALA A 36 1.84 -7.35 14.15
CA ALA A 36 1.69 -6.30 13.14
C ALA A 36 0.31 -5.64 13.20
N GLN A 37 -0.75 -6.46 13.34
CA GLN A 37 -2.12 -5.97 13.42
C GLN A 37 -2.31 -5.08 14.65
N ARG A 38 -1.85 -5.54 15.82
CA ARG A 38 -1.92 -4.77 17.08
C ARG A 38 -1.20 -3.44 16.99
N LEU A 39 -0.01 -3.39 16.38
CA LEU A 39 0.75 -2.15 16.23
C LEU A 39 0.02 -1.10 15.38
N ILE A 40 -0.71 -1.53 14.35
CA ILE A 40 -1.48 -0.65 13.48
C ILE A 40 -2.73 -0.15 14.20
N GLU A 41 -3.49 -1.05 14.83
CA GLU A 41 -4.70 -0.69 15.57
C GLU A 41 -4.39 0.23 16.76
N ALA A 42 -3.25 0.04 17.43
CA ALA A 42 -2.77 0.92 18.50
C ALA A 42 -2.51 2.38 18.04
N ARG A 43 -2.36 2.62 16.72
CA ARG A 43 -2.31 3.99 16.15
C ARG A 43 -3.68 4.59 15.89
N GLY A 44 -4.78 3.88 16.21
CA GLY A 44 -6.14 4.29 15.90
C GLY A 44 -6.48 4.10 14.41
N CYS A 45 -5.82 3.16 13.75
CA CYS A 45 -6.00 2.85 12.33
C CYS A 45 -6.71 1.49 12.17
N PRO A 46 -7.97 1.44 11.74
CA PRO A 46 -8.65 0.16 11.52
C PRO A 46 -8.06 -0.59 10.32
N LEU A 47 -7.96 -1.91 10.46
CA LEU A 47 -7.60 -2.80 9.35
C LEU A 47 -8.83 -3.11 8.50
N LEU A 48 -8.70 -2.90 7.19
CA LEU A 48 -9.71 -3.19 6.18
C LEU A 48 -9.27 -4.43 5.40
N TRP A 49 -9.74 -5.59 5.84
CA TRP A 49 -9.42 -6.86 5.20
C TRP A 49 -9.99 -6.92 3.79
N ARG A 50 -9.17 -7.40 2.85
CA ARG A 50 -9.62 -7.59 1.47
C ARG A 50 -10.81 -8.59 1.44
N PRO A 51 -11.96 -8.22 0.85
CA PRO A 51 -13.07 -9.15 0.66
C PRO A 51 -12.65 -10.34 -0.23
N PRO A 52 -13.13 -11.57 0.03
CA PRO A 52 -12.82 -12.73 -0.79
C PRO A 52 -13.19 -12.58 -2.28
N SER A 53 -14.14 -11.69 -2.57
CA SER A 53 -14.68 -11.40 -3.90
C SER A 53 -14.22 -10.04 -4.45
N SER A 54 -13.15 -9.43 -3.91
CA SER A 54 -12.63 -8.19 -4.49
C SER A 54 -12.14 -8.47 -5.92
N PRO A 55 -12.29 -7.52 -6.87
CA PRO A 55 -11.61 -7.62 -8.16
C PRO A 55 -10.11 -7.87 -7.94
N ASP A 56 -9.46 -8.51 -8.92
CA ASP A 56 -8.07 -9.00 -8.82
C ASP A 56 -7.02 -7.91 -8.54
N VAL A 57 -7.42 -6.63 -8.57
CA VAL A 57 -6.54 -5.47 -8.49
C VAL A 57 -6.88 -4.66 -7.24
N THR A 58 -6.00 -4.65 -6.25
CA THR A 58 -6.06 -3.67 -5.16
C THR A 58 -5.38 -2.36 -5.59
N PRO A 59 -5.51 -1.27 -4.82
CA PRO A 59 -4.92 0.01 -5.20
C PRO A 59 -3.38 -0.04 -5.31
N ILE A 60 -2.71 -0.95 -4.59
CA ILE A 60 -1.25 -1.07 -4.65
C ILE A 60 -0.77 -1.71 -5.95
N GLU A 61 -1.56 -2.58 -6.58
CA GLU A 61 -1.22 -3.22 -7.86
C GLU A 61 -1.17 -2.18 -8.99
N GLN A 62 -1.97 -1.12 -8.92
CA GLN A 62 -1.89 -0.02 -9.88
C GLN A 62 -0.56 0.76 -9.73
N ALA A 63 -0.14 1.02 -8.50
CA ALA A 63 1.18 1.60 -8.22
C ALA A 63 2.31 0.69 -8.74
N PHE A 64 2.24 -0.62 -8.48
CA PHE A 64 3.22 -1.59 -8.99
C PHE A 64 3.20 -1.71 -10.52
N SER A 65 2.05 -1.58 -11.17
CA SER A 65 1.94 -1.58 -12.64
C SER A 65 2.72 -0.41 -13.26
N THR A 66 2.61 0.78 -12.67
CA THR A 66 3.41 1.95 -13.05
C THR A 66 4.92 1.67 -12.95
N LEU A 67 5.35 1.09 -11.83
CA LEU A 67 6.76 0.76 -11.59
C LEU A 67 7.29 -0.31 -12.55
N THR A 68 6.55 -1.41 -12.73
CA THR A 68 6.95 -2.51 -13.61
C THR A 68 6.97 -2.10 -15.08
N THR A 69 6.06 -1.21 -15.50
CA THR A 69 6.10 -0.59 -16.83
C THR A 69 7.35 0.25 -17.03
N ALA A 70 7.75 1.06 -16.05
CA ALA A 70 9.00 1.82 -16.11
C ALA A 70 10.22 0.90 -16.20
N LEU A 71 10.26 -0.16 -15.39
CA LEU A 71 11.31 -1.17 -15.38
C LEU A 71 11.46 -1.91 -16.72
N GLY A 72 10.33 -2.30 -17.33
CA GLY A 72 10.35 -2.96 -18.63
C GLY A 72 10.95 -2.10 -19.75
N ARG A 73 10.90 -0.77 -19.62
CA ARG A 73 11.40 0.17 -20.62
C ARG A 73 12.90 0.46 -20.49
N THR A 74 13.48 0.36 -19.29
CA THR A 74 14.91 0.67 -19.08
C THR A 74 15.83 -0.52 -19.37
N GLY A 75 15.31 -1.74 -19.28
CA GLY A 75 16.09 -2.95 -19.53
C GLY A 75 17.25 -3.15 -18.54
N ALA A 76 17.15 -2.59 -17.33
CA ALA A 76 18.19 -2.62 -16.30
C ALA A 76 18.74 -4.04 -16.05
N ARG A 77 20.08 -4.19 -16.09
CA ARG A 77 20.80 -5.46 -15.88
C ARG A 77 21.77 -5.45 -14.70
N THR A 78 21.83 -4.35 -13.96
CA THR A 78 22.63 -4.23 -12.73
C THR A 78 21.73 -3.84 -11.58
N ARG A 79 22.21 -4.05 -10.35
CA ARG A 79 21.49 -3.69 -9.14
C ARG A 79 21.28 -2.18 -9.05
N GLU A 80 22.31 -1.42 -9.36
CA GLU A 80 22.32 0.04 -9.32
C GLU A 80 21.32 0.61 -10.32
N ALA A 81 21.34 0.12 -11.57
CA ALA A 81 20.39 0.57 -12.59
C ALA A 81 18.94 0.20 -12.25
N LEU A 82 18.74 -0.92 -11.55
CA LEU A 82 17.43 -1.33 -11.06
C LEU A 82 16.96 -0.37 -9.94
N ASP A 83 17.81 -0.08 -8.96
CA ASP A 83 17.50 0.81 -7.85
C ASP A 83 17.22 2.25 -8.35
N ASP A 84 17.99 2.74 -9.32
CA ASP A 84 17.75 4.04 -9.98
C ASP A 84 16.41 4.06 -10.72
N THR A 85 16.08 2.99 -11.45
CA THR A 85 14.81 2.90 -12.18
C THR A 85 13.62 2.85 -11.22
N ILE A 86 13.73 2.08 -10.13
CA ILE A 86 12.69 2.03 -9.09
C ILE A 86 12.49 3.41 -8.47
N THR A 87 13.58 4.10 -8.14
CA THR A 87 13.53 5.46 -7.55
C THR A 87 12.86 6.43 -8.51
N ALA A 88 13.24 6.42 -9.78
CA ALA A 88 12.63 7.27 -10.81
C ALA A 88 11.14 6.95 -11.01
N GLY A 89 10.77 5.67 -11.04
CA GLY A 89 9.38 5.24 -11.17
C GLY A 89 8.52 5.60 -9.95
N LEU A 90 9.05 5.50 -8.74
CA LEU A 90 8.35 5.94 -7.54
C LEU A 90 8.10 7.45 -7.56
N ALA A 91 9.05 8.23 -8.10
CA ALA A 91 8.91 9.68 -8.24
C ALA A 91 7.80 10.10 -9.24
N THR A 92 7.33 9.21 -10.11
CA THR A 92 6.20 9.50 -11.01
C THR A 92 4.84 9.26 -10.37
N ILE A 93 4.78 8.60 -9.21
CA ILE A 93 3.53 8.31 -8.50
C ILE A 93 3.18 9.50 -7.61
N THR A 94 1.98 10.06 -7.80
CA THR A 94 1.51 11.24 -7.11
C THR A 94 0.28 10.94 -6.25
N ALA A 95 -0.01 11.84 -5.30
CA ALA A 95 -1.25 11.74 -4.52
C ALA A 95 -2.50 11.80 -5.41
N ALA A 96 -2.45 12.46 -6.57
CA ALA A 96 -3.57 12.60 -7.49
C ALA A 96 -3.94 11.30 -8.20
N ASP A 97 -3.02 10.33 -8.28
CA ASP A 97 -3.30 9.01 -8.88
C ASP A 97 -4.14 8.13 -7.95
N THR A 98 -3.96 8.32 -6.63
CA THR A 98 -4.54 7.44 -5.61
C THR A 98 -6.07 7.33 -5.65
N PRO A 99 -6.88 8.41 -5.84
CA PRO A 99 -8.33 8.27 -5.83
C PRO A 99 -8.85 7.35 -6.94
N GLY A 100 -8.23 7.41 -8.13
CA GLY A 100 -8.57 6.56 -9.26
C GLY A 100 -8.26 5.09 -8.99
N TRP A 101 -7.14 4.80 -8.33
CA TRP A 101 -6.75 3.43 -7.98
C TRP A 101 -7.63 2.81 -6.90
N PHE A 102 -7.99 3.58 -5.87
CA PHE A 102 -8.93 3.15 -4.83
C PHE A 102 -10.33 2.87 -5.41
N ALA A 103 -10.84 3.76 -6.27
CA ALA A 103 -12.10 3.55 -6.96
C ALA A 103 -12.07 2.30 -7.86
N HIS A 104 -10.99 2.13 -8.65
CA HIS A 104 -10.83 0.97 -9.53
C HIS A 104 -10.77 -0.36 -8.76
N GLY A 105 -10.11 -0.37 -7.60
CA GLY A 105 -10.04 -1.55 -6.72
C GLY A 105 -11.31 -1.84 -5.93
N GLY A 106 -12.38 -1.05 -6.12
CA GLY A 106 -13.64 -1.24 -5.40
C GLY A 106 -13.59 -0.79 -3.93
N TYR A 107 -12.64 0.08 -3.58
CA TYR A 107 -12.55 0.73 -2.27
C TYR A 107 -13.14 2.14 -2.40
N PRO A 108 -14.46 2.32 -2.26
CA PRO A 108 -15.05 3.65 -2.31
C PRO A 108 -14.46 4.45 -1.16
N ILE A 109 -13.71 5.52 -1.47
CA ILE A 109 -13.23 6.45 -0.46
C ILE A 109 -14.49 7.06 0.19
N PRO A 110 -14.79 6.77 1.47
CA PRO A 110 -15.96 7.33 2.13
C PRO A 110 -15.91 8.85 2.08
N ALA A 111 -17.05 9.52 1.93
CA ALA A 111 -17.10 10.99 1.94
C ALA A 111 -16.46 11.60 3.20
N GLN A 112 -16.48 10.85 4.31
CA GLN A 112 -15.88 11.21 5.60
C GLN A 112 -14.34 11.26 5.59
N LEU A 113 -13.67 10.74 4.56
CA LEU A 113 -12.21 10.90 4.35
C LEU A 113 -11.87 12.08 3.42
N ARG A 114 -12.86 12.85 2.96
CA ARG A 114 -12.67 14.09 2.16
C ARG A 114 -12.45 15.35 3.01
N GLY A 115 -12.44 15.23 4.34
CA GLY A 115 -12.30 16.37 5.25
C GLY A 115 -13.60 17.12 5.54
N GLU A 116 -14.76 16.55 5.22
CA GLU A 116 -16.07 17.12 5.56
C GLU A 116 -16.47 16.74 6.99
N PRO A 117 -16.95 17.69 7.82
CA PRO A 117 -17.38 17.39 9.18
C PRO A 117 -18.69 16.59 9.19
N LEU A 118 -18.86 15.77 10.23
CA LEU A 118 -20.09 15.05 10.56
C LEU A 118 -21.25 16.01 10.84
#